data_AF-A0A920NZ30-F1
#
_entry.id   AF-A0A920NZ30-F1
#
_cell.length_a   1.000
_cell.length_b   1.000
_cell.length_c   1.000
_cell.angle_alpha   90.00
_cell.angle_beta   90.00
_cell.angle_gamma   90.00
#
_symmetry.space_group_name_H-M   'P 1'
#
loop_
_entity.id
_entity.type
_entity.pdbx_description
1 polymer ?
#
loop_
_entity_poly.entity_id
_entity_poly.type
_entity_poly.pdbx_seq_one_letter_code
_entity_poly.pdbx_strand_id
1 'polypeptide(L)' 'MPAKLKMSKPFKFLNFVSDKMSVHKDGDKRVKVIAGKFEKAKGPVKGHNIEPTYFDVELNKIKNLILNFP' A
#
# COMPACT_ATOMS: atom_id res chain seq x y z
N MET A 1 6.48 -14.42 3.88
CA MET A 1 6.83 -15.28 2.73
C MET A 1 6.33 -16.70 2.99
N PRO A 2 5.69 -17.36 2.01
CA PRO A 2 5.31 -18.77 2.10
C PRO A 2 6.52 -19.68 2.37
N ALA A 3 6.32 -20.80 3.06
CA ALA A 3 7.40 -21.72 3.45
C ALA A 3 8.30 -22.13 2.26
N LYS A 4 7.69 -22.42 1.10
CA LYS A 4 8.39 -22.80 -0.14
C LYS A 4 9.34 -21.72 -0.68
N LEU A 5 9.17 -20.46 -0.28
CA LEU A 5 9.90 -19.31 -0.81
C LEU A 5 10.89 -18.69 0.20
N LYS A 6 11.01 -19.24 1.42
CA LYS A 6 11.86 -18.65 2.49
C LYS A 6 13.35 -18.65 2.17
N MET A 7 13.83 -19.59 1.36
CA MET A 7 15.25 -19.69 0.95
C MET A 7 15.51 -19.08 -0.43
N SER A 8 14.53 -18.38 -1.00
CA SER A 8 14.72 -17.69 -2.27
C SER A 8 15.73 -16.54 -2.09
N LYS A 9 16.48 -16.23 -3.15
CA LYS A 9 17.40 -15.09 -3.15
C LYS A 9 16.63 -13.81 -2.78
N PRO A 10 17.28 -12.83 -2.12
CA PRO A 10 16.63 -11.59 -1.72
C PRO A 10 15.88 -10.98 -2.90
N PHE A 11 14.57 -10.83 -2.72
CA PHE A 11 13.72 -10.16 -3.70
C PHE A 11 14.01 -8.66 -3.59
N LYS A 12 15.03 -8.23 -4.35
CA LYS A 12 15.34 -6.86 -4.77
C LYS A 12 14.86 -5.75 -3.82
N PHE A 13 15.80 -5.05 -3.17
CA PHE A 13 15.50 -3.84 -2.42
C PHE A 13 14.78 -2.83 -3.33
N LEU A 14 13.54 -2.51 -3.00
CA LEU A 14 12.70 -1.63 -3.78
C LEU A 14 12.62 -0.28 -3.05
N ASN A 15 13.45 0.66 -3.50
CA ASN A 15 13.42 2.02 -3.00
C ASN A 15 12.28 2.78 -3.67
N PHE A 16 11.31 3.21 -2.86
CA PHE A 16 10.21 4.05 -3.32
C PHE A 16 10.48 5.51 -2.97
N VAL A 17 10.55 6.35 -3.99
CA VAL A 17 10.54 7.81 -3.82
C VAL A 17 9.09 8.26 -3.68
N SER A 18 8.82 9.22 -2.79
CA SER A 18 7.46 9.65 -2.45
C SER A 18 6.60 10.03 -3.66
N ASP A 19 7.19 10.59 -4.72
CA ASP A 19 6.49 10.95 -5.96
C ASP A 19 5.89 9.76 -6.73
N LYS A 20 6.39 8.54 -6.51
CA LYS A 20 5.86 7.33 -7.16
C LYS A 20 4.72 6.68 -6.39
N MET A 21 4.34 7.22 -5.24
CA MET A 21 3.25 6.68 -4.42
C MET A 21 1.92 7.29 -4.84
N SER A 22 0.95 6.45 -5.19
CA SER A 22 -0.40 6.93 -5.49
C SER A 22 -1.07 7.41 -4.21
N VAL A 23 -1.39 8.71 -4.15
CA VAL A 23 -2.12 9.31 -3.05
C VAL A 23 -3.55 9.54 -3.50
N HIS A 24 -4.49 8.97 -2.78
CA HIS A 24 -5.88 9.38 -2.82
C HIS A 24 -6.07 10.51 -1.81
N LYS A 25 -6.41 11.71 -2.28
CA LYS A 25 -6.81 12.84 -1.44
C LYS A 25 -8.28 13.11 -1.67
N ASP A 26 -9.05 12.90 -0.63
CA ASP A 26 -10.35 13.53 -0.46
C ASP A 26 -10.13 14.72 0.48
N GLY A 27 -10.90 15.81 0.38
CA GLY A 27 -10.55 17.11 1.03
C GLY A 27 -10.20 17.03 2.52
N ASP A 28 -10.64 15.98 3.20
CA ASP A 28 -10.46 15.75 4.62
C ASP A 28 -9.73 14.44 4.98
N LYS A 29 -9.25 13.70 3.98
CA LYS A 29 -8.60 12.40 4.15
C LYS A 29 -7.50 12.24 3.12
N ARG A 30 -6.32 11.86 3.56
CA ARG A 30 -5.22 11.51 2.67
C ARG A 30 -4.86 10.06 2.89
N VAL A 31 -5.00 9.26 1.84
CA VAL A 31 -4.66 7.84 1.84
C VAL A 31 -3.55 7.62 0.81
N LYS A 32 -2.34 7.40 1.28
CA LYS A 32 -1.18 7.05 0.46
C LYS A 32 -1.13 5.53 0.32
N VAL A 33 -1.23 5.05 -0.93
CA VAL A 33 -1.23 3.63 -1.25
C VAL A 33 0.19 3.17 -1.57
N ILE A 34 0.76 2.35 -0.69
CA ILE A 34 2.12 1.80 -0.84
C ILE A 34 2.02 0.40 -1.44
N ALA A 35 1.10 -0.44 -0.95
CA ALA A 35 0.82 -1.75 -1.51
C ALA A 35 -0.69 -2.03 -1.55
N GLY A 36 -1.13 -2.77 -2.57
CA GLY A 36 -2.55 -3.04 -2.79
C GLY A 36 -3.25 -1.97 -3.64
N LYS A 37 -4.56 -1.83 -3.47
CA LYS A 37 -5.41 -0.89 -4.22
C LYS A 37 -6.43 -0.27 -3.26
N PHE A 38 -6.59 1.04 -3.35
CA PHE A 38 -7.65 1.78 -2.65
C PHE A 38 -8.37 2.67 -3.67
N GLU A 39 -9.67 2.44 -3.87
CA GLU A 39 -10.46 3.07 -4.92
C GLU A 39 -9.78 3.03 -6.31
N LYS A 40 -9.39 4.20 -6.84
CA LYS A 40 -8.67 4.37 -8.12
C LYS A 40 -7.14 4.39 -7.96
N ALA A 41 -6.62 4.47 -6.74
CA ALA A 41 -5.18 4.49 -6.45
C ALA A 41 -4.64 3.07 -6.28
N LYS A 42 -3.52 2.75 -6.95
CA LYS A 42 -2.85 1.44 -6.86
C LYS A 42 -1.40 1.63 -6.43
N GLY A 43 -0.97 0.82 -5.47
CA GLY A 43 0.38 0.88 -4.94
C GLY A 43 1.44 0.49 -5.97
N PRO A 44 2.64 1.09 -5.91
CA PRO A 44 3.75 0.72 -6.78
C PRO A 44 4.32 -0.68 -6.45
N VAL A 45 4.06 -1.22 -5.26
CA VAL A 45 4.46 -2.58 -4.88
C VAL A 45 3.69 -3.61 -5.72
N LYS A 46 4.40 -4.34 -6.59
CA LYS A 46 3.86 -5.44 -7.41
C LYS A 46 4.85 -6.61 -7.43
N GLY A 47 4.34 -7.82 -7.62
CA GLY A 47 5.18 -9.02 -7.80
C GLY A 47 5.87 -9.51 -6.52
N HIS A 48 5.31 -9.22 -5.34
CA HIS A 48 5.73 -9.87 -4.11
C HIS A 48 5.18 -11.30 -4.04
N ASN A 49 5.87 -12.16 -3.29
CA ASN A 49 5.45 -13.56 -3.02
C ASN A 49 4.15 -13.68 -2.21
N ILE A 50 3.58 -12.56 -1.82
CA ILE A 50 2.32 -12.37 -1.12
C ILE A 50 1.68 -11.10 -1.71
N GLU A 51 0.38 -10.91 -1.51
CA GLU A 51 -0.31 -9.67 -1.89
C GLU A 51 -0.48 -8.77 -0.65
N PRO A 52 0.53 -7.95 -0.30
CA PRO A 52 0.42 -7.09 0.87
C PRO A 52 -0.51 -5.92 0.56
N THR A 53 -1.27 -5.52 1.57
CA THR A 53 -2.00 -4.26 1.55
C THR A 53 -1.40 -3.35 2.61
N TYR A 54 -0.94 -2.17 2.20
CA TYR A 54 -0.30 -1.20 3.09
C TYR A 54 -0.70 0.22 2.68
N PHE A 55 -1.31 0.92 3.62
CA PHE A 55 -1.78 2.28 3.46
C PHE A 55 -1.21 3.15 4.56
N ASP A 56 -0.82 4.36 4.19
CA ASP A 56 -0.52 5.44 5.13
C ASP A 56 -1.68 6.45 5.07
N VAL A 57 -2.29 6.70 6.23
CA VAL A 57 -3.60 7.35 6.33
C VAL A 57 -3.51 8.55 7.27
N GLU A 58 -3.81 9.73 6.75
CA GLU A 58 -4.00 10.95 7.53
C GLU A 58 -5.50 11.31 7.51
N LEU A 59 -6.09 11.46 8.70
CA LEU A 59 -7.51 11.78 8.91
C LEU A 59 -7.66 12.97 9.85
N ASN A 60 -8.62 13.85 9.54
CA ASN A 60 -9.05 14.90 10.45
C ASN A 60 -9.88 14.31 11.61
N LYS A 61 -9.79 14.92 12.82
CA LYS A 61 -10.29 14.42 14.12
C LYS A 61 -11.75 13.90 14.18
N ILE A 62 -12.61 14.25 13.22
CA ILE A 62 -14.07 13.96 13.26
C ILE A 62 -14.46 12.99 12.12
N LYS A 63 -13.51 12.50 11.31
CA LYS A 63 -13.81 11.72 10.11
C LYS A 63 -13.57 10.22 10.29
N ASN A 64 -14.47 9.44 9.69
CA ASN A 64 -14.40 7.99 9.65
C ASN A 64 -13.82 7.50 8.32
N LEU A 65 -12.91 6.53 8.36
CA LEU A 65 -12.42 5.80 7.19
C LEU A 65 -12.89 4.35 7.29
N ILE A 66 -13.54 3.84 6.25
CA ILE A 66 -13.92 2.44 6.15
C ILE A 66 -12.96 1.77 5.17
N LEU A 67 -12.34 0.68 5.61
CA LEU A 67 -11.42 -0.13 4.82
C LEU A 67 -11.96 -1.55 4.76
N ASN A 68 -12.19 -2.05 3.55
CA ASN A 68 -12.60 -3.43 3.34
C ASN A 68 -11.39 -4.22 2.85
N PHE A 69 -11.01 -5.24 3.63
CA PHE A 69 -9.97 -6.19 3.27
C PHE A 69 -10.62 -7.57 3.07
N PRO A 70 -10.11 -8.37 2.13
CA PRO A 70 -10.48 -9.78 2.01
C PRO A 70 -10.02 -10.61 3.22
#